data_AF-A0A3S2B771-F1
#
_entry.id   AF-A0A3S2B771-F1
#
_cell.length_a   1.000
_cell.length_b   1.000
_cell.length_c   1.000
_cell.angle_alpha   90.00
_cell.angle_beta   90.00
_cell.angle_gamma   90.00
#
_symmetry.space_group_name_H-M   'P 1'
#
loop_
_entity.id
_entity.type
_entity.pdbx_description
1 polymer ?
#
loop_
_entity_poly.entity_id
_entity_poly.type
_entity_poly.pdbx_seq_one_letter_code
_entity_poly.pdbx_strand_id
1 'polypeptide(L)'
;MKLSTPDTSGAASLEAIARDGSLLRRIAVRIPTYLKDLRENPAWLPMFVLARTMPGRRMHWLGAKRARPVANAGDTMFAGVERGAVVDALRSDGLFSGLV
;
A
#
# COMPACT_ATOMS: atom_id res chain seq x y z
N MET A 1 -19.21 -24.75 36.78
CA MET A 1 -18.94 -24.08 35.48
C MET A 1 -17.57 -24.55 34.98
N LYS A 2 -17.51 -25.37 33.93
CA LYS A 2 -16.25 -25.73 33.27
C LYS A 2 -16.01 -24.73 32.15
N LEU A 3 -15.01 -23.86 32.28
CA LEU A 3 -14.51 -23.03 31.18
C LEU A 3 -13.69 -23.95 30.28
N SER A 4 -14.24 -24.32 29.12
CA SER A 4 -13.50 -24.98 28.05
C SER A 4 -12.42 -24.02 27.56
N THR A 5 -11.15 -24.39 27.74
CA THR A 5 -10.00 -23.72 27.11
C THR A 5 -10.15 -23.80 25.58
N PRO A 6 -9.83 -22.73 24.83
CA PRO A 6 -9.91 -22.78 23.38
C PRO A 6 -8.77 -23.65 22.84
N ASP A 7 -9.14 -24.64 22.04
CA ASP A 7 -8.21 -25.59 21.43
C ASP A 7 -7.11 -24.88 20.63
N THR A 8 -5.86 -25.33 20.83
CA THR A 8 -4.65 -24.91 20.09
C THR A 8 -4.67 -25.38 18.61
N SER A 9 -5.78 -25.92 18.12
CA SER A 9 -6.06 -26.23 16.72
C SER A 9 -6.16 -24.98 15.82
N GLY A 10 -6.29 -23.79 16.43
CA GLY A 10 -6.32 -22.52 15.73
C GLY A 10 -5.02 -22.13 15.03
N ALA A 11 -3.84 -22.39 15.60
CA ALA A 11 -2.58 -21.83 15.09
C ALA A 11 -2.21 -22.33 13.68
N ALA A 12 -2.34 -23.65 13.43
CA ALA A 12 -2.18 -24.24 12.10
C ALA A 12 -3.25 -23.73 11.12
N SER A 13 -4.47 -23.48 11.61
CA SER A 13 -5.58 -22.91 10.83
C SER A 13 -5.33 -21.44 10.46
N LEU A 14 -4.71 -20.64 11.33
CA LEU A 14 -4.38 -19.24 11.06
C LEU A 14 -3.29 -19.11 9.99
N GLU A 15 -2.24 -19.93 10.07
CA GLU A 15 -1.18 -19.95 9.06
C GLU A 15 -1.70 -20.44 7.70
N ALA A 16 -2.54 -21.48 7.70
CA ALA A 16 -3.20 -21.96 6.49
C ALA A 16 -4.15 -20.91 5.88
N ILE A 17 -4.95 -20.20 6.70
CA ILE A 17 -5.81 -19.11 6.22
C ILE A 17 -4.97 -17.94 5.70
N ALA A 18 -3.80 -17.67 6.28
CA ALA A 18 -2.88 -16.63 5.82
C ALA A 18 -2.23 -16.96 4.48
N ARG A 19 -1.91 -18.24 4.20
CA ARG A 19 -1.31 -18.70 2.94
C ARG A 19 -2.33 -18.93 1.84
N ASP A 20 -3.43 -19.62 2.14
CA ASP A 20 -4.35 -20.16 1.12
C ASP A 20 -5.78 -19.60 1.25
N GLY A 21 -6.10 -18.89 2.33
CA GLY A 21 -7.44 -18.33 2.53
C GLY A 21 -7.79 -17.22 1.54
N SER A 22 -9.07 -17.03 1.27
CA SER A 22 -9.56 -15.88 0.49
C SER A 22 -9.28 -14.55 1.20
N LEU A 23 -9.25 -13.45 0.44
CA LEU A 23 -8.92 -12.11 0.93
C LEU A 23 -9.82 -11.70 2.13
N LEU A 24 -11.12 -12.01 2.06
CA LEU A 24 -12.08 -11.76 3.14
C LEU A 24 -11.77 -12.60 4.39
N ARG A 25 -11.41 -13.87 4.23
CA ARG A 25 -11.10 -14.76 5.36
C ARG A 25 -9.81 -14.33 6.07
N ARG A 26 -8.82 -13.85 5.31
CA ARG A 26 -7.59 -13.25 5.85
C ARG A 26 -7.84 -11.96 6.62
N ILE A 27 -8.82 -11.16 6.20
CA ILE A 27 -9.21 -9.94 6.93
C ILE A 27 -9.98 -10.33 8.20
N ALA A 28 -10.97 -11.22 8.09
CA ALA A 28 -11.83 -11.64 9.19
C ALA A 28 -11.03 -12.15 10.41
N VAL A 29 -9.99 -12.95 10.16
CA VAL A 29 -9.07 -13.46 11.20
C VAL A 29 -8.36 -12.33 11.97
N ARG A 30 -8.12 -11.18 11.34
CA ARG A 30 -7.39 -10.05 11.94
C ARG A 30 -8.31 -9.02 12.62
N ILE A 31 -9.62 -9.08 12.40
CA ILE A 31 -10.60 -8.15 12.99
C ILE A 31 -10.51 -8.11 14.53
N PRO A 32 -10.41 -9.24 15.25
CA PRO A 32 -10.32 -9.21 16.71
C PRO A 32 -9.10 -8.42 17.20
N THR A 33 -7.96 -8.53 16.50
CA THR A 33 -6.74 -7.76 16.80
C THR A 33 -6.96 -6.27 16.54
N TYR A 34 -7.53 -5.91 15.39
CA TYR A 34 -7.78 -4.50 15.05
C TYR A 34 -8.76 -3.82 16.02
N LEU A 35 -9.78 -4.55 16.51
CA LEU A 35 -10.71 -4.04 17.53
C LEU A 35 -10.00 -3.77 18.86
N LYS A 36 -9.05 -4.63 19.24
CA LYS A 36 -8.24 -4.44 20.44
C LYS A 36 -7.31 -3.22 20.29
N ASP A 37 -6.62 -3.12 19.16
CA ASP A 37 -5.71 -2.01 18.87
C ASP A 37 -6.47 -0.66 18.86
N LEU A 38 -7.67 -0.63 18.30
CA LEU A 38 -8.53 0.57 18.30
C LEU A 38 -9.00 0.95 19.71
N ARG A 39 -9.30 -0.04 20.56
CA ARG A 39 -9.72 0.19 21.95
C ARG A 39 -8.59 0.71 22.82
N GLU A 40 -7.37 0.21 22.62
CA GLU A 40 -6.19 0.62 23.39
C GLU A 40 -5.59 1.94 22.89
N ASN A 41 -5.61 2.18 21.57
CA ASN A 41 -5.14 3.42 20.97
C ASN A 41 -6.05 3.84 19.79
N PRO A 42 -7.04 4.73 20.00
CA PRO A 42 -7.96 5.12 18.94
C PRO A 42 -7.28 5.83 17.75
N ALA A 43 -6.08 6.41 17.95
CA ALA A 43 -5.30 7.02 16.88
C ALA A 43 -4.66 5.99 15.92
N TRP A 44 -4.63 4.71 16.30
CA TRP A 44 -4.09 3.63 15.47
C TRP A 44 -4.85 3.47 14.15
N LEU A 45 -6.19 3.55 14.17
CA LEU A 45 -7.00 3.29 12.98
C LEU A 45 -6.82 4.35 11.88
N PRO A 46 -6.89 5.67 12.16
CA PRO A 46 -6.57 6.68 11.17
C PRO A 46 -5.16 6.50 10.57
N MET A 47 -4.16 6.26 11.42
CA MET A 47 -2.79 5.99 10.97
C MET A 47 -2.70 4.74 10.09
N PHE A 48 -3.35 3.64 10.49
CA PHE A 48 -3.38 2.37 9.76
C PHE A 48 -4.00 2.51 8.37
N VAL A 49 -5.11 3.24 8.28
CA VAL A 49 -5.82 3.50 7.01
C VAL A 49 -4.98 4.41 6.11
N LEU A 50 -4.45 5.52 6.63
CA LEU A 50 -3.63 6.45 5.84
C LEU A 50 -2.35 5.80 5.30
N ALA A 51 -1.73 4.91 6.08
CA ALA A 51 -0.54 4.16 5.65
C ALA A 51 -0.84 3.09 4.60
N ARG A 52 -2.02 2.45 4.64
CA ARG A 52 -2.36 1.32 3.77
C ARG A 52 -3.16 1.69 2.53
N THR A 53 -3.69 2.90 2.45
CA THR A 53 -4.52 3.34 1.34
C THR A 53 -3.79 4.31 0.42
N MET A 54 -3.80 4.03 -0.88
CA MET A 54 -3.32 4.96 -1.92
C MET A 54 -3.96 6.37 -1.82
N PRO A 55 -5.25 6.53 -1.46
CA PRO A 55 -5.84 7.83 -1.15
C PRO A 55 -5.07 8.66 -0.11
N GLY A 56 -4.64 8.07 1.01
CA GLY A 56 -3.83 8.77 2.01
C GLY A 56 -2.49 9.23 1.43
N ARG A 57 -1.85 8.37 0.64
CA ARG A 57 -0.62 8.72 -0.08
C ARG A 57 -0.85 9.83 -1.11
N ARG A 58 -1.96 9.80 -1.86
CA ARG A 58 -2.34 10.85 -2.83
C ARG A 58 -2.62 12.18 -2.14
N MET A 59 -3.32 12.18 -1.00
CA MET A 59 -3.54 13.38 -0.20
C MET A 59 -2.23 13.99 0.29
N HIS A 60 -1.28 13.15 0.73
CA HIS A 60 0.06 13.62 1.10
C HIS A 60 0.77 14.34 -0.07
N TRP A 61 0.61 13.86 -1.31
CA TRP A 61 1.17 14.52 -2.50
C TRP A 61 0.48 15.84 -2.88
N LEU A 62 -0.75 16.10 -2.42
CA LEU A 62 -1.42 17.39 -2.67
C LEU A 62 -0.76 18.54 -1.91
N GLY A 63 -0.21 18.27 -0.71
CA GLY A 63 0.53 19.25 0.08
C GLY A 63 2.02 19.36 -0.27
N ALA A 64 2.56 18.39 -1.02
CA ALA A 64 3.96 18.39 -1.41
C ALA A 64 4.24 19.47 -2.47
N LYS A 65 5.31 20.26 -2.26
CA LYS A 65 5.76 21.26 -3.23
C LYS A 65 6.11 20.56 -4.54
N ARG A 66 5.34 20.85 -5.61
CA ARG A 66 5.63 20.34 -6.95
C ARG A 66 7.04 20.77 -7.36
N ALA A 67 7.81 19.82 -7.90
CA ALA A 67 9.08 20.13 -8.53
C ALA A 67 8.85 21.16 -9.64
N ARG A 68 9.60 22.28 -9.60
CA ARG A 68 9.51 23.29 -10.66
C ARG A 68 9.99 22.66 -11.97
N PRO A 69 9.29 22.88 -13.10
CA PRO A 69 9.82 22.50 -14.40
C PRO A 69 11.16 23.19 -14.61
N VAL A 70 12.20 22.43 -14.91
CA VAL A 70 13.49 22.99 -15.35
C VAL A 70 13.25 23.55 -16.74
N ALA A 71 13.28 24.88 -16.86
CA ALA A 71 13.02 25.61 -18.10
C ALA A 71 14.14 25.44 -19.14
N ASN A 72 15.36 25.14 -18.68
CA ASN A 72 16.53 24.91 -19.52
C ASN A 72 17.09 23.51 -19.25
N ALA A 73 16.32 22.48 -19.62
CA ALA A 73 16.91 21.16 -19.83
C ALA A 73 17.66 21.21 -21.18
N GLY A 74 18.81 21.87 -21.18
CA GLY A 74 19.69 21.93 -22.35
C GLY A 74 20.09 20.53 -22.82
N ASP A 75 20.45 20.45 -24.10
CA ASP A 75 20.92 19.27 -24.85
C ASP A 75 20.92 17.97 -24.05
N THR A 76 19.82 17.24 -24.16
CA THR A 76 19.74 15.90 -23.61
C THR A 76 20.69 15.00 -24.40
N MET A 77 21.44 14.13 -23.72
CA MET A 77 22.28 13.11 -24.38
C MET A 77 21.47 12.15 -25.27
N PHE A 78 20.15 12.12 -25.13
CA PHE A 78 19.23 11.36 -25.96
C PHE A 78 18.86 12.16 -27.20
N ALA A 79 19.71 12.09 -28.23
CA ALA A 79 19.40 12.65 -29.54
C ALA A 79 18.17 11.95 -30.14
N GLY A 80 17.24 12.72 -30.70
CA GLY A 80 16.03 12.20 -31.37
C GLY A 80 14.89 11.75 -30.44
N VAL A 81 15.02 11.95 -29.12
CA VAL A 81 13.97 11.60 -28.15
C VAL A 81 13.14 12.83 -27.80
N GLU A 82 11.85 12.77 -28.11
CA GLU A 82 10.88 13.81 -27.73
C GLU A 82 10.49 13.61 -26.26
N ARG A 83 10.90 14.55 -25.40
CA ARG A 83 10.74 14.45 -23.95
C ARG A 83 9.27 14.33 -23.52
N GLY A 84 8.36 15.05 -24.17
CA GLY A 84 6.93 15.04 -23.87
C GLY A 84 6.35 13.64 -24.01
N ALA A 85 6.54 13.02 -25.17
CA ALA A 85 6.09 11.67 -25.51
C ALA A 85 6.61 10.62 -24.52
N VAL A 86 7.89 10.71 -24.13
CA VAL A 86 8.46 9.78 -23.13
C VAL A 86 7.84 9.98 -21.76
N VAL A 87 7.64 11.23 -21.32
CA VAL A 87 7.01 11.52 -20.03
C VAL A 87 5.55 11.07 -20.01
N ASP A 88 4.82 11.24 -21.11
CA ASP A 88 3.43 10.82 -21.22
C ASP A 88 3.30 9.31 -21.24
N ALA A 89 4.15 8.60 -22.00
CA ALA A 89 4.23 7.14 -21.97
C ALA A 89 4.59 6.62 -20.57
N LEU A 90 5.53 7.27 -19.87
CA LEU A 90 5.90 6.88 -18.51
C LEU A 90 4.76 7.09 -17.50
N ARG A 91 3.93 8.11 -17.70
CA ARG A 91 2.76 8.37 -16.86
C ARG A 91 1.62 7.42 -17.12
N SER A 92 1.39 7.04 -18.38
CA SER A 92 0.32 6.09 -18.75
C SER A 92 0.70 4.66 -18.39
N ASP A 93 1.92 4.26 -18.71
CA ASP A 93 2.32 2.85 -18.69
C ASP A 93 3.13 2.49 -17.43
N GLY A 94 3.64 3.52 -16.73
CA GLY A 94 4.47 3.37 -15.54
C GLY A 94 5.94 3.09 -15.85
N LEU A 95 6.75 3.00 -14.79
CA LEU A 95 8.13 2.52 -14.90
C LEU A 95 8.09 1.00 -15.09
N PHE A 96 8.27 0.51 -16.32
CA PHE A 96 8.50 -0.92 -16.55
C PHE A 96 9.80 -1.34 -15.86
N SER A 97 9.68 -2.03 -14.72
CA SER A 97 10.78 -2.75 -14.11
C SER A 97 11.00 -4.05 -14.89
N GLY A 98 11.83 -4.02 -15.94
CA GLY A 98 12.07 -5.21 -16.76
C GLY A 98 12.74 -4.98 -18.10
N LEU A 99 13.60 -3.95 -18.24
CA LEU A 99 14.60 -3.98 -19.31
C LEU A 99 15.53 -5.16 -19.00
N VAL A 100 15.28 -6.30 -19.65
CA VAL A 100 16.21 -7.44 -19.77
C VAL A 100 17.01 -7.24 -21.04
#